data_AF-A0A0T1Q3R9-F1
#
_entry.id   AF-A0A0T1Q3R9-F1
#
_cell.length_a   1.000
_cell.length_b   1.000
_cell.length_c   1.000
_cell.angle_alpha   90.00
_cell.angle_beta   90.00
_cell.angle_gamma   90.00
#
_symmetry.space_group_name_H-M   'P 1'
#
loop_
_entity.id
_entity.type
_entity.pdbx_description
1 polymer ?
#
loop_
_entity_poly.entity_id
_entity_poly.type
_entity_poly.pdbx_seq_one_letter_code
_entity_poly.pdbx_strand_id
1 'polypeptide(L)'
;MNDSTTAPASPVVLEAWFDLQCPDCFVALDDVRALRETYGDRLDVQLRHFPLAKHKHAYAAAQAAEEAVEQGKGWPYVEALLARTAELGDRGEPVLLEVATELGLDAEEFDTALIDGRHLLTVDADEAEGKAIKVTGTPTYVIGGERLDGGQSQDGLRQRIAEIADRLLKG
;
A
#
# COMPACT_ATOMS: atom_id res chain seq x y z
N MET A 1 -11.21 14.39 41.89
CA MET A 1 -11.21 14.70 40.45
C MET A 1 -10.19 13.76 39.84
N ASN A 2 -10.64 12.62 39.31
CA ASN A 2 -9.74 11.69 38.62
C ASN A 2 -10.02 11.86 37.14
N ASP A 3 -9.21 12.72 36.52
CA ASP A 3 -9.09 12.77 35.06
C ASP A 3 -8.10 11.68 34.65
N SER A 4 -8.62 10.47 34.49
CA SER A 4 -7.89 9.41 33.79
C SER A 4 -8.11 9.65 32.30
N THR A 5 -7.26 10.49 31.70
CA THR A 5 -7.08 10.51 30.25
C THR A 5 -6.46 9.16 29.85
N THR A 6 -7.31 8.18 29.56
CA THR A 6 -6.91 6.93 28.91
C THR A 6 -6.30 7.31 27.56
N ALA A 7 -5.04 6.95 27.32
CA ALA A 7 -4.47 7.06 25.99
C ALA A 7 -5.41 6.38 24.97
N PRO A 8 -5.63 6.94 23.78
CA PRO A 8 -6.42 6.25 22.77
C PRO A 8 -5.81 4.86 22.54
N ALA A 9 -6.66 3.84 22.47
CA ALA A 9 -6.21 2.50 22.08
C ALA A 9 -5.48 2.60 20.74
N SER A 10 -4.33 1.92 20.60
CA SER A 10 -3.59 1.88 19.34
C SER A 10 -4.51 1.39 18.22
N PRO A 11 -4.43 1.99 17.01
CA PRO A 11 -5.23 1.55 15.89
C PRO A 11 -4.92 0.09 15.55
N VAL A 12 -5.93 -0.62 15.03
CA VAL A 12 -5.71 -1.92 14.39
C VAL A 12 -4.91 -1.67 13.12
N VAL A 13 -3.84 -2.43 12.92
CA VAL A 13 -3.02 -2.35 11.71
C VAL A 13 -3.55 -3.33 10.67
N LEU A 14 -3.81 -2.82 9.47
CA LEU A 14 -4.05 -3.58 8.25
C LEU A 14 -2.89 -3.32 7.30
N GLU A 15 -2.08 -4.34 7.06
CA GLU A 15 -1.07 -4.31 6.02
C GLU A 15 -1.69 -4.68 4.68
N ALA A 16 -1.50 -3.83 3.67
CA ALA A 16 -1.90 -4.03 2.29
C ALA A 16 -0.65 -4.29 1.44
N TRP A 17 -0.41 -5.56 1.12
CA TRP A 17 0.72 -6.04 0.33
C TRP A 17 0.45 -5.92 -1.16
N PHE A 18 0.93 -4.84 -1.77
CA PHE A 18 0.55 -4.42 -3.11
C PHE A 18 1.75 -4.41 -4.07
N ASP A 19 1.43 -4.60 -5.34
CA ASP A 19 2.29 -4.33 -6.48
C ASP A 19 1.67 -3.16 -7.23
N LEU A 20 2.42 -2.06 -7.40
CA LEU A 20 1.89 -0.81 -7.96
C LEU A 20 1.75 -0.80 -9.49
N GLN A 21 2.03 -1.92 -10.16
CA GLN A 21 1.69 -2.19 -11.56
C GLN A 21 0.57 -3.23 -11.70
N CYS A 22 0.07 -3.80 -10.61
CA CYS A 22 -0.95 -4.84 -10.64
C CYS A 22 -2.38 -4.27 -10.79
N PRO A 23 -3.13 -4.63 -11.86
CA PRO A 23 -4.52 -4.19 -12.03
C PRO A 23 -5.46 -4.64 -10.90
N ASP A 24 -5.22 -5.81 -10.30
CA ASP A 24 -6.04 -6.29 -9.17
C ASP A 24 -5.81 -5.43 -7.91
N CYS A 25 -4.60 -4.87 -7.74
CA CYS A 25 -4.33 -3.90 -6.66
C CYS A 25 -5.07 -2.57 -6.88
N PHE A 26 -5.33 -2.18 -8.13
CA PHE A 26 -6.18 -1.03 -8.42
C PHE A 26 -7.64 -1.31 -8.02
N VAL A 27 -8.17 -2.49 -8.34
CA VAL A 27 -9.51 -2.92 -7.90
C VAL A 27 -9.61 -2.93 -6.36
N ALA A 28 -8.55 -3.37 -5.70
CA ALA A 28 -8.45 -3.46 -4.25
C ALA A 28 -8.55 -2.09 -3.53
N LEU A 29 -8.33 -0.98 -4.23
CA LEU A 29 -8.47 0.36 -3.63
C LEU A 29 -9.89 0.64 -3.14
N ASP A 30 -10.91 0.05 -3.77
CA ASP A 30 -12.29 0.22 -3.31
C ASP A 30 -12.50 -0.38 -1.92
N ASP A 31 -11.86 -1.52 -1.64
CA ASP A 31 -11.87 -2.13 -0.32
C ASP A 31 -11.10 -1.28 0.69
N VAL A 32 -9.90 -0.83 0.34
CA VAL A 32 -9.07 0.04 1.20
C VAL A 32 -9.81 1.33 1.57
N ARG A 33 -10.45 1.99 0.60
CA ARG A 33 -11.22 3.22 0.83
C ARG A 33 -12.42 2.98 1.73
N ALA A 34 -13.19 1.92 1.47
CA ALA A 34 -14.36 1.59 2.27
C ALA A 34 -13.99 1.23 3.72
N LEU A 35 -12.87 0.53 3.93
CA LEU A 35 -12.36 0.22 5.26
C LEU A 35 -11.91 1.48 6.00
N ARG A 36 -11.18 2.38 5.34
CA ARG A 36 -10.80 3.68 5.92
C ARG A 36 -12.00 4.53 6.30
N GLU A 37 -13.01 4.60 5.44
CA GLU A 37 -14.25 5.32 5.72
C GLU A 37 -14.99 4.74 6.93
N THR A 38 -15.02 3.41 7.05
CA THR A 38 -15.72 2.72 8.14
C THR A 38 -15.03 2.90 9.49
N TYR A 39 -13.70 2.80 9.52
CA TYR A 39 -12.95 2.73 10.77
C TYR A 39 -12.30 4.04 11.19
N GLY A 40 -12.01 4.94 10.25
CA GLY A 40 -11.26 6.17 10.50
C GLY A 40 -9.94 5.88 11.22
N ASP A 41 -9.61 6.70 12.21
CA ASP A 41 -8.36 6.59 13.00
C ASP A 41 -8.23 5.30 13.82
N ARG A 42 -9.25 4.42 13.82
CA ARG A 42 -9.19 3.11 14.51
C ARG A 42 -8.51 2.03 13.66
N LEU A 43 -8.31 2.27 12.35
CA LEU A 43 -7.65 1.36 11.44
C LEU A 43 -6.52 2.10 10.73
N ASP A 44 -5.29 1.68 10.99
CA ASP A 44 -4.12 2.14 10.27
C ASP A 44 -3.88 1.20 9.07
N VAL A 45 -4.06 1.71 7.85
CA VAL A 45 -3.81 0.95 6.63
C VAL A 45 -2.42 1.28 6.11
N GLN A 46 -1.51 0.31 6.26
CA GLN A 46 -0.11 0.42 5.88
C GLN A 46 0.12 -0.25 4.53
N LEU A 47 0.77 0.44 3.61
CA LEU A 47 1.23 -0.15 2.36
C LEU A 47 2.46 -1.02 2.67
N ARG A 48 2.53 -2.22 2.09
CA ARG A 48 3.72 -3.07 2.06
C ARG A 48 4.03 -3.40 0.60
N HIS A 49 5.28 -3.26 0.18
CA HIS A 49 5.66 -3.48 -1.22
C HIS A 49 5.88 -4.96 -1.54
N PHE A 50 5.23 -5.44 -2.59
CA PHE A 50 5.44 -6.80 -3.10
C PHE A 50 5.52 -6.82 -4.63
N PRO A 51 6.55 -6.19 -5.23
CA PRO A 51 6.68 -6.10 -6.68
C PRO A 51 6.83 -7.48 -7.31
N LEU A 52 5.86 -7.88 -8.14
CA LEU A 52 5.86 -9.17 -8.80
C LEU A 52 6.82 -9.16 -9.98
N ALA A 53 7.65 -10.20 -10.12
CA ALA A 53 8.64 -10.32 -11.19
C ALA A 53 8.05 -10.23 -12.63
N LYS A 54 6.75 -10.49 -12.79
CA LYS A 54 6.04 -10.37 -14.08
C LYS A 54 5.77 -8.90 -14.49
N HIS A 55 5.87 -7.95 -13.56
CA HIS A 55 5.59 -6.54 -13.79
C HIS A 55 6.90 -5.75 -13.83
N LYS A 56 7.30 -5.35 -15.04
CA LYS A 56 8.62 -4.78 -15.32
C LYS A 56 8.94 -3.51 -14.52
N HIS A 57 7.93 -2.68 -14.23
CA HIS A 57 8.12 -1.39 -13.52
C HIS A 57 7.59 -1.39 -12.09
N ALA A 58 7.17 -2.53 -11.54
CA ALA A 58 6.62 -2.60 -10.18
C ALA A 58 7.63 -2.16 -9.11
N TYR A 59 8.90 -2.54 -9.28
CA TYR A 59 9.96 -2.19 -8.33
C TYR A 59 10.26 -0.68 -8.33
N ALA A 60 10.35 -0.05 -9.52
CA ALA A 60 10.50 1.39 -9.63
C ALA A 60 9.29 2.14 -9.06
N ALA A 61 8.07 1.62 -9.30
CA ALA A 61 6.85 2.16 -8.73
C ALA A 61 6.84 2.12 -7.19
N ALA A 62 7.31 1.03 -6.59
CA ALA A 62 7.45 0.90 -5.13
C ALA A 62 8.40 1.96 -4.55
N GLN A 63 9.57 2.17 -5.16
CA GLN A 63 10.50 3.22 -4.74
C GLN A 63 9.90 4.63 -4.87
N ALA A 64 9.18 4.90 -5.96
CA ALA A 64 8.52 6.19 -6.14
C ALA A 64 7.41 6.42 -5.09
N ALA A 65 6.74 5.36 -4.63
CA ALA A 65 5.77 5.48 -3.55
C ALA A 65 6.43 5.82 -2.20
N GLU A 66 7.63 5.28 -1.91
CA GLU A 66 8.41 5.67 -0.73
C GLU A 66 8.86 7.14 -0.81
N GLU A 67 9.27 7.61 -1.99
CA GLU A 67 9.56 9.04 -2.18
C GLU A 67 8.32 9.91 -1.95
N ALA A 68 7.15 9.46 -2.40
CA ALA A 68 5.90 10.14 -2.11
C ALA A 68 5.59 10.18 -0.61
N VAL A 69 5.98 9.16 0.17
CA VAL A 69 5.83 9.13 1.63
C VAL A 69 6.72 10.20 2.27
N GLU A 70 7.98 10.30 1.87
CA GLU A 70 8.92 11.33 2.37
C GLU A 70 8.40 12.76 2.11
N GLN A 71 7.70 12.95 0.99
CA GLN A 71 7.08 14.23 0.64
C GLN A 71 5.65 14.40 1.20
N GLY A 72 5.16 13.46 2.02
CA GLY A 72 3.89 13.56 2.74
C GLY A 72 2.63 13.22 1.93
N LYS A 73 2.76 12.58 0.77
CA LYS A 73 1.63 12.15 -0.08
C LYS A 73 1.72 10.71 -0.57
N GLY A 74 2.18 9.79 0.28
CA GLY A 74 2.29 8.35 -0.03
C GLY A 74 1.01 7.74 -0.62
N TRP A 75 -0.09 7.69 0.16
CA TRP A 75 -1.35 7.11 -0.32
C TRP A 75 -1.98 7.85 -1.52
N PRO A 76 -2.05 9.20 -1.54
CA PRO A 76 -2.48 9.91 -2.74
C PRO A 76 -1.71 9.52 -4.01
N TYR A 77 -0.39 9.35 -3.90
CA TYR A 77 0.45 8.89 -5.02
C TYR A 77 0.16 7.45 -5.43
N VAL A 78 0.07 6.53 -4.46
CA VAL A 78 -0.27 5.12 -4.69
C VAL A 78 -1.60 4.97 -5.40
N GLU A 79 -2.63 5.69 -4.96
CA GLU A 79 -3.96 5.65 -5.58
C GLU A 79 -3.95 6.17 -7.02
N ALA A 80 -3.24 7.28 -7.27
CA ALA A 80 -3.11 7.87 -8.60
C ALA A 80 -2.31 6.97 -9.55
N LEU A 81 -1.24 6.34 -9.07
CA LEU A 81 -0.41 5.44 -9.88
C LEU A 81 -1.13 4.14 -10.22
N LEU A 82 -1.85 3.55 -9.27
CA LEU A 82 -2.65 2.33 -9.52
C LEU A 82 -3.76 2.57 -10.55
N ALA A 83 -4.29 3.79 -10.65
CA ALA A 83 -5.22 4.16 -11.72
C ALA A 83 -4.59 4.16 -13.12
N ARG A 84 -3.25 4.06 -13.23
CA ARG A 84 -2.46 4.12 -14.46
C ARG A 84 -1.60 2.88 -14.69
N THR A 85 -1.96 1.73 -14.12
CA THR A 85 -1.17 0.47 -14.23
C THR A 85 -0.85 0.07 -15.68
N ALA A 86 -1.81 0.20 -16.60
CA ALA A 86 -1.60 -0.09 -18.02
C ALA A 86 -0.59 0.88 -18.66
N GLU A 87 -0.76 2.17 -18.39
CA GLU A 87 0.13 3.22 -18.89
C GLU A 87 1.56 3.07 -18.34
N LEU A 88 1.69 2.74 -17.05
CA LEU A 88 2.96 2.39 -16.42
C LEU A 88 3.60 1.16 -17.09
N GLY A 89 2.80 0.16 -17.46
CA GLY A 89 3.27 -1.02 -18.19
C GLY A 89 3.86 -0.67 -19.57
N ASP A 90 3.22 0.27 -20.28
CA ASP A 90 3.59 0.65 -21.64
C ASP A 90 4.75 1.66 -21.70
N ARG A 91 4.73 2.66 -20.81
CA ARG A 91 5.62 3.83 -20.84
C ARG A 91 6.72 3.78 -19.79
N GLY A 92 6.50 3.09 -18.67
CA GLY A 92 7.47 2.96 -17.58
C GLY A 92 7.63 4.22 -16.74
N GLU A 93 8.88 4.52 -16.40
CA GLU A 93 9.29 5.58 -15.45
C GLU A 93 8.70 6.97 -15.69
N PRO A 94 8.52 7.48 -16.93
CA PRO A 94 7.86 8.77 -17.15
C PRO A 94 6.49 8.91 -16.47
N VAL A 95 5.75 7.81 -16.33
CA VAL A 95 4.43 7.82 -15.66
C VAL A 95 4.57 8.10 -14.17
N LEU A 96 5.65 7.63 -13.54
CA LEU A 96 5.93 7.87 -12.12
C LEU A 96 6.10 9.38 -11.85
N LEU A 97 6.91 10.04 -12.66
CA LEU A 97 7.20 11.47 -12.55
C LEU A 97 5.98 12.34 -12.91
N GLU A 98 5.17 11.91 -13.88
CA GLU A 98 3.92 12.60 -14.24
C GLU A 98 2.90 12.57 -13.10
N VAL A 99 2.71 11.42 -12.45
CA VAL A 99 1.83 11.31 -11.29
C VAL A 99 2.33 12.20 -10.15
N ALA A 100 3.64 12.22 -9.89
CA ALA A 100 4.23 13.10 -8.89
C ALA A 100 3.94 14.58 -9.20
N THR A 101 4.19 15.00 -10.45
CA THR A 101 3.96 16.37 -10.92
C THR A 101 2.51 16.80 -10.74
N GLU A 102 1.55 15.96 -11.14
CA GLU A 102 0.12 16.25 -11.03
C GLU A 102 -0.35 16.42 -9.59
N LEU A 103 0.26 15.68 -8.66
CA LEU A 103 -0.02 15.80 -7.24
C LEU A 103 0.71 16.98 -6.58
N GLY A 104 1.53 17.72 -7.33
CA GLY A 104 2.36 18.81 -6.80
C GLY A 104 3.41 18.29 -5.83
N LEU A 105 4.02 17.15 -6.16
CA LEU A 105 5.24 16.62 -5.55
C LEU A 105 6.46 17.09 -6.35
N ASP A 106 7.63 17.04 -5.74
CA ASP A 106 8.90 17.36 -6.39
C ASP A 106 9.34 16.19 -7.28
N ALA A 107 9.01 16.29 -8.57
CA ALA A 107 9.35 15.26 -9.54
C ALA A 107 10.87 15.15 -9.82
N GLU A 108 11.66 16.20 -9.57
CA GLU A 108 13.12 16.13 -9.69
C GLU A 108 13.71 15.28 -8.56
N GLU A 109 13.15 15.37 -7.36
CA GLU A 109 13.53 14.50 -6.25
C GLU A 109 13.13 13.05 -6.51
N PHE A 110 11.99 12.79 -7.16
CA PHE A 110 11.63 11.44 -7.60
C PHE A 110 12.64 10.85 -8.59
N ASP A 111 13.01 11.61 -9.62
CA ASP A 111 14.02 11.19 -10.61
C ASP A 111 15.35 10.87 -9.90
N THR A 112 15.77 11.75 -8.98
CA THR A 112 16.99 11.54 -8.18
C THR A 112 16.91 10.29 -7.31
N ALA A 113 15.80 10.09 -6.58
CA ALA A 113 15.61 8.95 -5.69
C ALA A 113 15.54 7.61 -6.45
N LEU A 114 15.00 7.62 -7.67
CA LEU A 114 14.99 6.45 -8.56
C LEU A 114 16.39 6.11 -9.10
N ILE A 115 17.20 7.13 -9.39
CA ILE A 115 18.58 6.97 -9.87
C ILE A 115 19.52 6.50 -8.76
N ASP A 116 19.44 7.11 -7.57
CA ASP A 116 20.33 6.79 -6.46
C ASP A 116 19.90 5.56 -5.66
N GLY A 117 18.65 5.13 -5.80
CA GLY A 117 18.11 3.92 -5.21
C GLY A 117 18.03 3.98 -3.68
N ARG A 118 17.87 5.17 -3.09
CA ARG A 118 17.78 5.32 -1.63
C ARG A 118 16.63 4.52 -0.98
N HIS A 119 15.58 4.22 -1.75
CA HIS A 119 14.40 3.48 -1.30
C HIS A 119 14.50 1.96 -1.55
N LEU A 120 15.56 1.47 -2.21
CA LEU A 120 15.75 0.04 -2.53
C LEU A 120 15.64 -0.84 -1.29
N LEU A 121 16.28 -0.46 -0.19
CA LEU A 121 16.34 -1.28 1.02
C LEU A 121 14.97 -1.45 1.68
N THR A 122 14.11 -0.43 1.63
CA THR A 122 12.73 -0.52 2.14
C THR A 122 11.91 -1.50 1.29
N VAL A 123 11.99 -1.37 -0.03
CA VAL A 123 11.28 -2.26 -0.96
C VAL A 123 11.77 -3.71 -0.82
N ASP A 124 13.08 -3.93 -0.73
CA ASP A 124 13.66 -5.27 -0.52
C ASP A 124 13.26 -5.89 0.82
N ALA A 125 13.22 -5.08 1.88
CA ALA A 125 12.83 -5.55 3.21
C ALA A 125 11.37 -6.00 3.22
N ASP A 126 10.48 -5.20 2.64
CA ASP A 126 9.07 -5.56 2.48
C ASP A 126 8.95 -6.85 1.66
N GLU A 127 9.52 -6.90 0.46
CA GLU A 127 9.40 -8.07 -0.42
C GLU A 127 9.92 -9.35 0.27
N ALA A 128 11.03 -9.25 1.01
CA ALA A 128 11.59 -10.36 1.78
C ALA A 128 10.66 -10.82 2.92
N GLU A 129 10.06 -9.90 3.66
CA GLU A 129 9.09 -10.21 4.71
C GLU A 129 7.82 -10.84 4.11
N GLY A 130 7.31 -10.29 3.00
CA GLY A 130 6.18 -10.85 2.27
C GLY A 130 6.44 -12.31 1.88
N LYS A 131 7.64 -12.61 1.37
CA LYS A 131 8.06 -13.99 1.07
C LYS A 131 8.11 -14.85 2.32
N ALA A 132 8.61 -14.34 3.44
CA ALA A 132 8.71 -15.06 4.71
C ALA A 132 7.32 -15.44 5.28
N ILE A 133 6.33 -14.55 5.15
CA ILE A 133 4.94 -14.79 5.57
C ILE A 133 4.08 -15.47 4.48
N LYS A 134 4.72 -15.93 3.40
CA LYS A 134 4.12 -16.67 2.27
C LYS A 134 3.07 -15.87 1.50
N VAL A 135 3.31 -14.57 1.29
CA VAL A 135 2.64 -13.81 0.23
C VAL A 135 3.07 -14.39 -1.11
N THR A 136 2.09 -14.77 -1.93
CA THR A 136 2.32 -15.40 -3.25
C THR A 136 1.75 -14.59 -4.40
N GLY A 137 1.05 -13.50 -4.10
CA GLY A 137 0.38 -12.65 -5.06
C GLY A 137 -0.18 -11.40 -4.41
N THR A 138 -0.61 -10.46 -5.24
CA THR A 138 -1.14 -9.17 -4.82
C THR A 138 -2.53 -8.96 -5.43
N PRO A 139 -3.46 -8.29 -4.74
CA PRO A 139 -3.33 -7.80 -3.36
C PRO A 139 -3.29 -8.96 -2.35
N THR A 140 -2.54 -8.79 -1.26
CA THR A 140 -2.68 -9.62 -0.06
C THR A 140 -2.87 -8.69 1.14
N TYR A 141 -3.69 -9.09 2.10
CA TYR A 141 -3.89 -8.36 3.33
C TYR A 141 -3.37 -9.14 4.54
N VAL A 142 -2.82 -8.45 5.53
CA VAL A 142 -2.49 -9.03 6.83
C VAL A 142 -3.08 -8.16 7.93
N ILE A 143 -3.87 -8.77 8.82
CA ILE A 143 -4.52 -8.09 9.93
C ILE A 143 -4.64 -9.04 11.12
N GLY A 144 -4.18 -8.61 12.30
CA GLY A 144 -4.20 -9.45 13.51
C GLY A 144 -3.44 -10.77 13.37
N GLY A 145 -2.41 -10.82 12.51
CA GLY A 145 -1.67 -12.05 12.19
C GLY A 145 -2.38 -13.00 11.21
N GLU A 146 -3.57 -12.65 10.72
CA GLU A 146 -4.27 -13.41 9.68
C GLU A 146 -3.93 -12.87 8.29
N ARG A 147 -3.48 -13.76 7.39
CA ARG A 147 -3.22 -13.44 5.98
C ARG A 147 -4.44 -13.77 5.12
N LEU A 148 -4.83 -12.84 4.26
CA LEU A 148 -5.95 -12.94 3.34
C LEU A 148 -5.46 -12.70 1.90
N ASP A 149 -5.47 -13.75 1.09
CA ASP A 149 -5.01 -13.70 -0.31
C ASP A 149 -6.12 -13.16 -1.22
N GLY A 150 -5.89 -11.98 -1.80
CA GLY A 150 -6.79 -11.35 -2.78
C GLY A 150 -6.29 -11.43 -4.21
N GLY A 151 -5.13 -12.06 -4.46
CA GLY A 151 -4.64 -12.32 -5.80
C GLY A 151 -5.39 -13.47 -6.50
N GLN A 152 -6.08 -14.33 -5.75
CA GLN A 152 -6.95 -15.39 -6.31
C GLN A 152 -8.40 -14.93 -6.49
N SER A 153 -8.96 -14.28 -5.48
CA SER A 153 -10.30 -13.67 -5.50
C SER A 153 -10.39 -12.62 -4.40
N GLN A 154 -11.02 -11.49 -4.71
CA GLN A 154 -11.30 -10.44 -3.73
C GLN A 154 -12.69 -10.57 -3.09
N ASP A 155 -13.49 -11.55 -3.54
CA ASP A 155 -14.86 -11.73 -3.06
C ASP A 155 -14.91 -11.96 -1.55
N GLY A 156 -15.63 -11.08 -0.85
CA GLY A 156 -15.83 -11.17 0.60
C GLY A 156 -14.62 -10.76 1.44
N LEU A 157 -13.48 -10.35 0.86
CA LEU A 157 -12.29 -9.97 1.62
C LEU A 157 -12.56 -8.78 2.54
N ARG A 158 -13.17 -7.71 2.03
CA ARG A 158 -13.56 -6.55 2.85
C ARG A 158 -14.37 -6.94 4.07
N GLN A 159 -15.37 -7.82 3.91
CA GLN A 159 -16.20 -8.26 5.03
C GLN A 159 -15.36 -9.02 6.07
N ARG A 160 -14.49 -9.92 5.63
CA ARG A 160 -13.61 -10.68 6.54
C ARG A 160 -12.62 -9.77 7.27
N ILE A 161 -12.05 -8.78 6.58
CA ILE A 161 -11.17 -7.78 7.19
C ILE A 161 -11.93 -6.99 8.27
N ALA A 162 -13.15 -6.54 7.95
CA ALA A 162 -14.01 -5.83 8.90
C ALA A 162 -14.35 -6.69 10.14
N GLU A 163 -14.69 -7.96 9.95
CA GLU A 163 -14.96 -8.89 11.06
C GLU A 163 -13.74 -9.08 11.99
N ILE A 164 -12.53 -9.15 11.41
CA ILE A 164 -11.28 -9.25 12.18
C ILE A 164 -11.00 -7.93 12.91
N ALA A 165 -11.10 -6.80 12.22
CA ALA A 165 -10.91 -5.47 12.81
C ALA A 165 -11.87 -5.23 13.98
N ASP A 166 -13.16 -5.55 13.82
CA ASP A 166 -14.17 -5.44 14.87
C ASP A 166 -13.87 -6.30 16.09
N ARG A 167 -13.30 -7.50 15.88
CA ARG A 167 -12.91 -8.38 16.98
C ARG A 167 -11.69 -7.83 17.73
N LEU A 168 -10.71 -7.30 17.01
CA LEU A 168 -9.51 -6.70 17.60
C LEU A 168 -9.81 -5.41 18.36
N LEU A 169 -10.74 -4.58 17.88
CA LEU A 169 -11.15 -3.34 18.53
C LEU A 169 -12.02 -3.55 19.79
N LYS A 170 -12.58 -4.75 19.98
CA LYS A 170 -13.39 -5.11 21.16
C LYS A 170 -12.56 -5.75 22.28
N GLY A 171 -11.38 -6.28 21.94
CA GLY A 171 -10.46 -6.92 22.88
C GLY A 171 -9.58 -5.91 23.60
#